data_AF-A0A845MKK6-F1
#
_entry.id   AF-A0A845MKK6-F1
#
_cell.length_a   1.000
_cell.length_b   1.000
_cell.length_c   1.000
_cell.angle_alpha   90.00
_cell.angle_beta   90.00
_cell.angle_gamma   90.00
#
_symmetry.space_group_name_H-M   'P 1'
#
loop_
_entity.id
_entity.type
_entity.pdbx_description
1 polymer ?
#
loop_
_entity_poly.entity_id
_entity_poly.type
_entity_poly.pdbx_seq_one_letter_code
_entity_poly.pdbx_strand_id
1 'polypeptide(L)'
;MAVVWSADREGVRYEVHRKGKKLELYANGVQHSEFHPKRLLTGSVWDLLWLPALLHAPDRYQRVLVLGLGGGSLIPPIRALLNPDTLIAVELDAPHLEVARDVFGVAEMGVETHLADACQWLADYQGPPFDLIIEDLFAPSNEQVTRAVPGSLEWQQRLASHVSDQGMLVMNFGDWAEYRDSELAEEESMAGFASRFRLSCSDCHNAIIAFSRTPTRSIQLRRQLAGIPELNTRDARGRLDYHIRQLD
;
A
#
# COMPACT_ATOMS: atom_id res chain seq x y z
N MET A 1 15.93 -21.66 3.18
CA MET A 1 15.47 -20.36 3.68
C MET A 1 16.37 -20.02 4.86
N ALA A 2 17.01 -18.86 4.86
CA ALA A 2 17.95 -18.47 5.92
C ALA A 2 17.48 -17.17 6.56
N VAL A 3 17.48 -17.09 7.89
CA VAL A 3 17.26 -15.84 8.62
C VAL A 3 18.52 -14.99 8.45
N VAL A 4 18.37 -13.77 7.92
CA VAL A 4 19.49 -12.85 7.63
C VAL A 4 19.52 -11.63 8.53
N TRP A 5 18.42 -11.37 9.25
CA TRP A 5 18.30 -10.37 10.29
C TRP A 5 17.20 -10.85 11.24
N SER A 6 17.35 -10.58 12.54
CA SER A 6 16.30 -10.82 13.53
C SER A 6 16.45 -9.89 14.72
N ALA A 7 15.33 -9.61 15.38
CA ALA A 7 15.27 -8.81 16.58
C ALA A 7 14.12 -9.26 17.49
N ASP A 8 14.26 -9.03 18.78
CA ASP A 8 13.20 -9.16 19.76
C ASP A 8 12.95 -7.78 20.37
N ARG A 9 11.72 -7.27 20.25
CA ARG A 9 11.29 -5.97 20.79
C ARG A 9 9.89 -6.11 21.36
N GLU A 10 9.71 -5.71 22.60
CA GLU A 10 8.39 -5.58 23.24
C GLU A 10 7.52 -6.86 23.14
N GLY A 11 8.15 -8.05 23.15
CA GLY A 11 7.45 -9.34 23.03
C GLY A 11 7.11 -9.76 21.60
N VAL A 12 7.56 -9.01 20.60
CA VAL A 12 7.46 -9.36 19.18
C VAL A 12 8.82 -9.86 18.68
N ARG A 13 8.80 -11.03 18.04
CA ARG A 13 9.94 -11.63 17.35
C ARG A 13 9.89 -11.25 15.89
N TYR A 14 10.88 -10.48 15.44
CA TYR A 14 11.02 -10.07 14.05
C TYR A 14 12.10 -10.89 13.36
N GLU A 15 11.83 -11.33 12.13
CA GLU A 15 12.78 -12.12 11.34
C GLU A 15 12.71 -11.72 9.86
N VAL A 16 13.87 -11.49 9.24
CA VAL A 16 13.97 -11.38 7.79
C VAL A 16 14.50 -12.69 7.23
N HIS A 17 13.71 -13.32 6.39
CA HIS A 17 14.05 -14.56 5.71
C HIS A 17 14.50 -14.28 4.28
N ARG A 18 15.59 -14.92 3.87
CA ARG A 18 16.08 -14.89 2.48
C ARG A 18 15.75 -16.17 1.74
N LYS A 19 15.14 -16.03 0.56
CA LYS A 19 14.89 -17.10 -0.42
C LYS A 19 15.42 -16.69 -1.79
N GLY A 20 16.66 -17.09 -2.08
CA GLY A 20 17.38 -16.59 -3.26
C GLY A 20 17.63 -15.08 -3.12
N LYS A 21 17.07 -14.28 -4.03
CA LYS A 21 17.14 -12.81 -3.99
C LYS A 21 15.94 -12.14 -3.32
N LYS A 22 14.91 -12.92 -2.97
CA LYS A 22 13.75 -12.44 -2.23
C LYS A 22 14.07 -12.34 -0.75
N LEU A 23 13.61 -11.27 -0.13
CA LEU A 23 13.59 -11.05 1.31
C LEU A 23 12.14 -10.93 1.79
N GLU A 24 11.83 -11.52 2.93
CA GLU A 24 10.50 -11.53 3.53
C GLU A 24 10.64 -11.15 5.01
N LEU A 25 9.95 -10.09 5.44
CA LEU A 25 9.93 -9.64 6.83
C LEU A 25 8.73 -10.26 7.54
N TYR A 26 9.00 -10.90 8.67
CA TYR A 26 8.00 -11.48 9.55
C TYR A 26 8.05 -10.84 10.94
N ALA A 27 6.88 -10.72 11.57
CA ALA A 27 6.71 -10.40 12.99
C ALA A 27 5.78 -11.45 13.60
N ASN A 28 6.23 -12.16 14.64
CA ASN A 28 5.51 -13.28 15.27
C ASN A 28 5.00 -14.33 14.26
N GLY A 29 5.76 -14.56 13.18
CA GLY A 29 5.42 -15.53 12.12
C GLY A 29 4.43 -15.02 11.07
N VAL A 30 3.88 -13.81 11.22
CA VAL A 30 3.06 -13.14 10.21
C VAL A 30 3.97 -12.36 9.27
N GLN A 31 3.72 -12.43 7.96
CA GLN A 31 4.52 -11.69 6.98
C GLN A 31 4.02 -10.23 6.86
N HIS A 32 4.92 -9.27 7.05
CA HIS A 32 4.60 -7.83 6.97
C HIS A 32 5.14 -7.17 5.70
N SER A 33 6.13 -7.76 5.05
CA SER A 33 6.69 -7.20 3.81
C SER A 33 7.43 -8.25 2.97
N GLU A 34 7.43 -8.05 1.66
CA GLU A 34 8.28 -8.74 0.70
C GLU A 34 9.10 -7.73 -0.10
N PHE A 35 10.37 -8.06 -0.36
CA PHE A 35 11.23 -7.28 -1.24
C PHE A 35 12.01 -8.15 -2.21
N HIS A 36 12.19 -7.62 -3.42
CA HIS A 36 13.08 -8.19 -4.41
C HIS A 36 13.78 -7.08 -5.23
N PRO A 37 15.12 -7.09 -5.33
CA PRO A 37 15.88 -5.96 -5.90
C PRO A 37 15.70 -5.74 -7.40
N LYS A 38 14.98 -6.62 -8.09
CA LYS A 38 14.79 -6.57 -9.56
C LYS A 38 13.35 -6.86 -10.02
N ARG A 39 12.39 -6.98 -9.09
CA ARG A 39 11.00 -7.29 -9.44
C ARG A 39 10.12 -6.24 -8.78
N LEU A 40 9.17 -5.71 -9.55
CA LEU A 40 8.17 -4.77 -9.05
C LEU A 40 6.97 -5.48 -8.44
N LEU A 41 6.66 -6.68 -8.94
CA LEU A 41 5.53 -7.50 -8.49
C LEU A 41 5.99 -8.51 -7.42
N THR A 42 5.26 -8.55 -6.31
CA THR A 42 5.37 -9.62 -5.31
C THR A 42 4.51 -10.82 -5.72
N GLY A 43 3.40 -10.56 -6.40
CA GLY A 43 2.32 -11.50 -6.70
C GLY A 43 1.38 -11.71 -5.52
N SER A 44 1.24 -10.72 -4.63
CA SER A 44 0.43 -10.78 -3.41
C SER A 44 -0.25 -9.44 -3.13
N VAL A 45 -0.87 -9.28 -1.95
CA VAL A 45 -1.62 -8.07 -1.54
C VAL A 45 -0.86 -6.75 -1.76
N TRP A 46 0.48 -6.71 -1.61
CA TRP A 46 1.23 -5.47 -1.81
C TRP A 46 1.14 -4.94 -3.25
N ASP A 47 0.93 -5.80 -4.24
CA ASP A 47 0.69 -5.37 -5.62
C ASP A 47 -0.64 -4.61 -5.74
N LEU A 48 -1.66 -5.06 -5.03
CA LEU A 48 -3.00 -4.49 -5.06
C LEU A 48 -3.06 -3.07 -4.46
N LEU A 49 -2.10 -2.69 -3.62
CA LEU A 49 -2.04 -1.37 -2.98
C LEU A 49 -1.58 -0.26 -3.94
N TRP A 50 -0.65 -0.54 -4.85
CA TRP A 50 -0.16 0.46 -5.81
C TRP A 50 -0.78 0.34 -7.21
N LEU A 51 -1.30 -0.84 -7.59
CA LEU A 51 -1.98 -1.05 -8.88
C LEU A 51 -3.09 -0.03 -9.19
N PRO A 52 -3.93 0.43 -8.23
CA PRO A 52 -4.98 1.40 -8.49
C PRO A 52 -4.45 2.72 -9.09
N ALA A 53 -3.22 3.12 -8.76
CA ALA A 53 -2.61 4.32 -9.32
C ALA A 53 -2.59 4.29 -10.86
N LEU A 54 -2.43 3.10 -11.45
CA LEU A 54 -2.45 2.89 -12.91
C LEU A 54 -3.85 2.94 -13.53
N LEU A 55 -4.91 3.28 -12.79
CA LEU A 55 -6.19 3.70 -13.38
C LEU A 55 -6.08 5.03 -14.13
N HIS A 56 -4.99 5.77 -13.91
CA HIS A 56 -4.71 7.07 -14.51
C HIS A 56 -3.29 7.12 -15.09
N ALA A 57 -2.91 8.24 -15.71
CA ALA A 57 -1.55 8.46 -16.19
C ALA A 57 -0.57 8.57 -14.99
N PRO A 58 0.54 7.81 -14.93
CA PRO A 58 1.43 7.79 -13.77
C PRO A 58 2.06 9.14 -13.41
N ASP A 59 2.35 9.97 -14.41
CA ASP A 59 2.97 11.29 -14.29
C ASP A 59 2.11 12.32 -13.55
N ARG A 60 0.84 12.01 -13.26
CA ARG A 60 -0.01 12.88 -12.43
C ARG A 60 0.32 12.81 -10.94
N TYR A 61 0.97 11.74 -10.48
CA TYR A 61 1.24 11.53 -9.05
C TYR A 61 2.58 12.16 -8.72
N GLN A 62 2.57 13.43 -8.32
CA GLN A 62 3.79 14.17 -7.96
C GLN A 62 4.05 14.10 -6.45
N ARG A 63 2.99 13.91 -5.67
CA ARG A 63 3.07 13.79 -4.20
C ARG A 63 2.37 12.52 -3.74
N VAL A 64 3.12 11.60 -3.16
CA VAL A 64 2.61 10.30 -2.69
C VAL A 64 2.86 10.16 -1.18
N LEU A 65 1.83 9.73 -0.46
CA LEU A 65 1.92 9.38 0.96
C LEU A 65 1.61 7.90 1.15
N VAL A 66 2.45 7.20 1.91
CA VAL A 66 2.25 5.83 2.35
C VAL A 66 2.11 5.83 3.86
N LEU A 67 0.96 5.41 4.39
CA LEU A 67 0.72 5.23 5.81
C LEU A 67 0.77 3.74 6.13
N GLY A 68 1.79 3.32 6.88
CA GLY A 68 2.18 1.92 7.02
C GLY A 68 3.19 1.54 5.92
N LEU A 69 4.48 1.51 6.27
CA LEU A 69 5.54 1.14 5.33
C LEU A 69 5.83 -0.36 5.37
N GLY A 70 5.73 -0.95 6.56
CA GLY A 70 6.35 -2.24 6.85
C GLY A 70 7.85 -2.21 6.46
N GLY A 71 8.29 -3.23 5.74
CA GLY A 71 9.64 -3.27 5.15
C GLY A 71 9.81 -2.45 3.87
N GLY A 72 8.73 -1.87 3.32
CA GLY A 72 8.78 -1.01 2.15
C GLY A 72 8.48 -1.67 0.80
N SER A 73 7.63 -2.71 0.78
CA SER A 73 7.19 -3.41 -0.44
C SER A 73 6.62 -2.48 -1.51
N LEU A 74 5.98 -1.38 -1.10
CA LEU A 74 5.33 -0.43 -2.00
C LEU A 74 6.32 0.53 -2.67
N ILE A 75 7.51 0.72 -2.10
CA ILE A 75 8.45 1.76 -2.55
C ILE A 75 9.02 1.46 -3.95
N PRO A 76 9.55 0.24 -4.24
CA PRO A 76 10.08 -0.06 -5.57
C PRO A 76 9.09 0.18 -6.73
N PRO A 77 7.83 -0.32 -6.70
CA PRO A 77 6.89 -0.05 -7.79
C PRO A 77 6.47 1.41 -7.86
N ILE A 78 6.24 2.11 -6.74
CA ILE A 78 5.92 3.55 -6.77
C ILE A 78 7.04 4.35 -7.42
N ARG A 79 8.30 4.05 -7.05
CA ARG A 79 9.45 4.74 -7.62
C ARG A 79 9.69 4.42 -9.09
N ALA A 80 9.56 3.16 -9.48
CA ALA A 80 9.78 2.77 -10.86
C ALA A 80 8.67 3.23 -11.82
N LEU A 81 7.41 3.28 -11.35
CA LEU A 81 6.25 3.48 -12.22
C LEU A 81 5.68 4.89 -12.15
N LEU A 82 5.62 5.49 -10.96
CA LEU A 82 5.05 6.82 -10.76
C LEU A 82 6.13 7.90 -10.69
N ASN A 83 7.29 7.56 -10.13
CA ASN A 83 8.45 8.43 -9.93
C ASN A 83 8.07 9.85 -9.41
N PRO A 84 7.39 9.95 -8.25
CA PRO A 84 6.90 11.23 -7.75
C PRO A 84 8.03 12.12 -7.22
N ASP A 85 7.89 13.43 -7.36
CA ASP A 85 8.80 14.42 -6.76
C ASP A 85 8.85 14.29 -5.22
N THR A 86 7.71 14.02 -4.59
CA THR A 86 7.58 13.78 -3.15
C THR A 86 7.01 12.39 -2.91
N LEU A 87 7.71 11.56 -2.14
CA LEU A 87 7.15 10.33 -1.57
C LEU A 87 7.57 10.20 -0.11
N ILE A 88 6.55 10.19 0.73
CA ILE A 88 6.66 10.15 2.18
C ILE A 88 6.06 8.82 2.66
N ALA A 89 6.70 8.18 3.62
CA ALA A 89 6.16 7.02 4.31
C ALA A 89 6.17 7.23 5.83
N VAL A 90 5.07 6.90 6.48
CA VAL A 90 4.91 6.98 7.94
C VAL A 90 4.76 5.56 8.47
N GLU A 91 5.59 5.19 9.43
CA GLU A 91 5.60 3.86 10.04
C GLU A 91 5.71 3.99 11.55
N LEU A 92 4.93 3.20 12.28
CA LEU A 92 4.91 3.22 13.74
C LEU A 92 5.99 2.31 14.33
N ASP A 93 6.32 1.22 13.64
CA ASP A 93 7.20 0.16 14.11
C ASP A 93 8.67 0.44 13.73
N ALA A 94 9.50 0.72 14.73
CA ALA A 94 10.92 1.03 14.53
C ALA A 94 11.71 -0.14 13.89
N PRO A 95 11.55 -1.40 14.32
CA PRO A 95 12.06 -2.57 13.59
C PRO A 95 11.70 -2.63 12.11
N HIS A 96 10.47 -2.30 11.73
CA HIS A 96 10.08 -2.22 10.32
C HIS A 96 10.91 -1.18 9.55
N LEU A 97 11.08 0.03 10.11
CA LEU A 97 11.93 1.06 9.51
C LEU A 97 13.41 0.67 9.44
N GLU A 98 13.92 -0.02 10.45
CA GLU A 98 15.29 -0.57 10.44
C GLU A 98 15.46 -1.54 9.26
N VAL A 99 14.54 -2.48 9.08
CA VAL A 99 14.58 -3.44 7.97
C VAL A 99 14.46 -2.74 6.62
N ALA A 100 13.53 -1.78 6.50
CA ALA A 100 13.35 -0.97 5.31
C ALA A 100 14.65 -0.26 4.89
N ARG A 101 15.35 0.36 5.84
CA ARG A 101 16.60 1.09 5.60
C ARG A 101 17.79 0.16 5.38
N ASP A 102 18.05 -0.73 6.33
CA ASP A 102 19.34 -1.42 6.46
C ASP A 102 19.38 -2.78 5.75
N VAL A 103 18.21 -3.37 5.47
CA VAL A 103 18.11 -4.72 4.89
C VAL A 103 17.51 -4.69 3.49
N PHE A 104 16.42 -3.94 3.28
CA PHE A 104 15.76 -3.85 1.98
C PHE A 104 16.31 -2.69 1.13
N GLY A 105 16.97 -1.72 1.76
CA GLY A 105 17.59 -0.58 1.07
C GLY A 105 16.58 0.38 0.43
N VAL A 106 15.33 0.42 0.91
CA VAL A 106 14.29 1.26 0.29
C VAL A 106 14.52 2.76 0.52
N ALA A 107 15.25 3.13 1.59
CA ALA A 107 15.63 4.52 1.85
C ALA A 107 16.49 5.12 0.71
N GLU A 108 17.32 4.30 0.05
CA GLU A 108 18.14 4.72 -1.09
C GLU A 108 17.31 5.03 -2.34
N MET A 109 16.02 4.64 -2.35
CA MET A 109 15.07 4.95 -3.41
C MET A 109 14.41 6.32 -3.22
N GLY A 110 14.91 7.14 -2.29
CA GLY A 110 14.52 8.53 -2.09
C GLY A 110 13.18 8.72 -1.37
N VAL A 111 12.65 7.70 -0.69
CA VAL A 111 11.48 7.87 0.19
C VAL A 111 11.89 8.61 1.47
N GLU A 112 11.14 9.62 1.86
CA GLU A 112 11.24 10.26 3.17
C GLU A 112 10.46 9.43 4.19
N THR A 113 11.12 8.94 5.26
CA THR A 113 10.48 8.08 6.26
C THR A 113 10.32 8.79 7.60
N HIS A 114 9.16 8.58 8.24
CA HIS A 114 8.83 9.12 9.56
C HIS A 114 8.50 7.96 10.51
N LEU A 115 9.19 7.89 11.64
CA LEU A 115 8.82 7.02 12.75
C LEU A 115 7.73 7.72 13.58
N ALA A 116 6.46 7.45 13.29
CA ALA A 116 5.34 8.11 13.95
C ALA A 116 4.04 7.30 13.84
N ASP A 117 3.10 7.61 14.72
CA ASP A 117 1.71 7.20 14.53
C ASP A 117 1.10 7.93 13.32
N ALA A 118 0.52 7.18 12.39
CA ALA A 118 -0.01 7.73 11.14
C ALA A 118 -1.18 8.70 11.35
N CYS A 119 -2.04 8.45 12.35
CA CYS A 119 -3.17 9.33 12.65
C CYS A 119 -2.69 10.66 13.21
N GLN A 120 -1.74 10.63 14.14
CA GLN A 120 -1.14 11.84 14.71
C GLN A 120 -0.34 12.61 13.66
N TRP A 121 0.52 11.92 12.90
CA TRP A 121 1.33 12.56 11.85
C TRP A 121 0.45 13.28 10.82
N LEU A 122 -0.65 12.64 10.38
CA LEU A 122 -1.58 13.24 9.43
C LEU A 122 -2.38 14.41 10.05
N ALA A 123 -2.68 14.35 11.35
CA ALA A 123 -3.34 15.46 12.05
C ALA A 123 -2.44 16.71 12.16
N ASP A 124 -1.14 16.49 12.33
CA ASP A 124 -0.15 17.57 12.48
C ASP A 124 0.37 18.08 11.12
N TYR A 125 0.08 17.38 10.02
CA TYR A 125 0.54 17.74 8.69
C TYR A 125 -0.09 19.05 8.19
N GLN A 126 0.75 20.02 7.84
CA GLN A 126 0.34 21.35 7.33
C GLN A 126 0.79 21.60 5.89
N GLY A 127 1.24 20.56 5.18
CA GLY A 127 1.72 20.69 3.81
C GLY A 127 0.60 20.65 2.76
N PRO A 128 0.94 20.79 1.47
CA PRO A 128 -0.03 20.65 0.38
C PRO A 128 -0.56 19.20 0.29
N PRO A 129 -1.75 18.99 -0.30
CA PRO A 129 -2.33 17.66 -0.42
C PRO A 129 -1.47 16.71 -1.27
N PHE A 130 -1.80 15.42 -1.17
CA PHE A 130 -1.16 14.33 -1.90
C PHE A 130 -2.03 13.90 -3.08
N ASP A 131 -1.39 13.54 -4.19
CA ASP A 131 -2.07 12.99 -5.37
C ASP A 131 -2.42 11.52 -5.19
N LEU A 132 -1.70 10.82 -4.31
CA LEU A 132 -1.97 9.45 -3.91
C LEU A 132 -1.69 9.29 -2.43
N ILE A 133 -2.69 8.79 -1.69
CA ILE A 133 -2.51 8.28 -0.33
C ILE A 133 -2.78 6.78 -0.37
N ILE A 134 -1.85 5.98 0.13
CA ILE A 134 -2.02 4.54 0.36
C ILE A 134 -1.98 4.30 1.87
N GLU A 135 -3.04 3.71 2.40
CA GLU A 135 -3.22 3.39 3.82
C GLU A 135 -3.21 1.88 4.02
N ASP A 136 -2.20 1.40 4.75
CA ASP A 136 -1.90 0.00 5.05
C ASP A 136 -1.59 -0.18 6.55
N LEU A 137 -2.50 0.28 7.42
CA LEU A 137 -2.30 0.27 8.88
C LEU A 137 -2.91 -0.98 9.51
N PHE A 138 -2.07 -1.92 9.90
CA PHE A 138 -2.48 -3.14 10.62
C PHE A 138 -1.81 -3.25 11.98
N ALA A 139 -2.60 -3.67 12.97
CA ALA A 139 -2.09 -3.97 14.29
C ALA A 139 -1.47 -5.38 14.30
N PRO A 140 -0.27 -5.56 14.85
CA PRO A 140 0.24 -6.88 15.15
C PRO A 140 -0.62 -7.47 16.29
N SER A 141 -1.51 -8.42 15.97
CA SER A 141 -2.03 -9.33 16.99
C SER A 141 -1.47 -10.73 16.73
N ASN A 142 -1.15 -11.46 17.81
CA ASN A 142 -0.51 -12.78 17.75
C ASN A 142 -1.36 -13.86 17.07
N GLU A 143 -2.62 -13.58 16.74
CA GLU A 143 -3.57 -14.56 16.23
C GLU A 143 -4.27 -14.12 14.94
N GLN A 144 -4.45 -12.81 14.72
CA GLN A 144 -5.14 -12.25 13.54
C GLN A 144 -4.58 -10.88 13.14
N VAL A 145 -4.51 -10.61 11.84
CA VAL A 145 -4.11 -9.29 11.32
C VAL A 145 -5.38 -8.45 11.19
N THR A 146 -5.56 -7.48 12.08
CA THR A 146 -6.71 -6.55 12.05
C THR A 146 -6.24 -5.14 11.77
N ARG A 147 -7.07 -4.33 11.11
CA ARG A 147 -6.74 -2.91 10.90
C ARG A 147 -6.45 -2.23 12.23
N ALA A 148 -5.36 -1.45 12.28
CA ALA A 148 -5.01 -0.65 13.45
C ALA A 148 -5.96 0.54 13.63
N VAL A 149 -6.48 1.05 12.50
CA VAL A 149 -7.46 2.14 12.46
C VAL A 149 -8.73 1.63 11.79
N PRO A 150 -9.90 1.68 12.46
CA PRO A 150 -11.16 1.26 11.87
C PRO A 150 -11.44 1.96 10.54
N GLY A 151 -12.05 1.25 9.60
CA GLY A 151 -12.53 1.83 8.34
C GLY A 151 -13.81 2.65 8.54
N SER A 152 -13.73 3.77 9.28
CA SER A 152 -14.87 4.67 9.51
C SER A 152 -14.92 5.81 8.49
N LEU A 153 -16.09 6.44 8.36
CA LEU A 153 -16.23 7.67 7.58
C LEU A 153 -15.38 8.80 8.16
N GLU A 154 -15.26 8.91 9.48
CA GLU A 154 -14.40 9.91 10.12
C GLU A 154 -12.95 9.79 9.65
N TRP A 155 -12.41 8.57 9.66
CA TRP A 155 -11.04 8.32 9.24
C TRP A 155 -10.85 8.58 7.75
N GLN A 156 -11.77 8.09 6.91
CA GLN A 156 -11.72 8.34 5.47
C GLN A 156 -11.84 9.83 5.12
N GLN A 157 -12.69 10.60 5.82
CA GLN A 157 -12.81 12.04 5.60
C GLN A 157 -11.53 12.78 5.95
N ARG A 158 -10.85 12.38 7.04
CA ARG A 158 -9.54 12.92 7.42
C ARG A 158 -8.46 12.59 6.39
N LEU A 159 -8.48 11.40 5.81
CA LEU A 159 -7.58 11.06 4.69
C LEU A 159 -7.93 11.89 3.45
N ALA A 160 -9.22 11.95 3.08
CA ALA A 160 -9.71 12.63 1.89
C ALA A 160 -9.45 14.14 1.92
N SER A 161 -9.42 14.78 3.09
CA SER A 161 -9.04 16.20 3.22
C SER A 161 -7.58 16.47 2.84
N HIS A 162 -6.74 15.44 2.81
CA HIS A 162 -5.35 15.49 2.37
C HIS A 162 -5.13 14.96 0.95
N VAL A 163 -6.19 14.51 0.25
CA VAL A 163 -6.13 14.06 -1.15
C VAL A 163 -6.43 15.24 -2.07
N SER A 164 -5.56 15.49 -3.06
CA SER A 164 -5.71 16.57 -4.04
C SER A 164 -7.00 16.45 -4.84
N ASP A 165 -7.45 17.52 -5.50
CA ASP A 165 -8.73 17.56 -6.25
C ASP A 165 -8.83 16.51 -7.37
N GLN A 166 -7.69 15.97 -7.78
CA GLN A 166 -7.56 14.93 -8.79
C GLN A 166 -6.88 13.67 -8.20
N GLY A 167 -6.76 13.58 -6.88
CA GLY A 167 -6.02 12.50 -6.24
C GLY A 167 -6.81 11.21 -6.06
N MET A 168 -6.12 10.23 -5.48
CA MET A 168 -6.63 8.91 -5.15
C MET A 168 -6.31 8.56 -3.70
N LEU A 169 -7.26 7.91 -3.04
CA LEU A 169 -7.08 7.25 -1.75
C LEU A 169 -7.19 5.74 -1.95
N VAL A 170 -6.22 4.98 -1.46
CA VAL A 170 -6.22 3.52 -1.43
C VAL A 170 -6.16 3.06 0.02
N MET A 171 -7.08 2.18 0.43
CA MET A 171 -7.18 1.67 1.80
C MET A 171 -7.18 0.14 1.79
N ASN A 172 -6.42 -0.48 2.69
CA ASN A 172 -6.32 -1.92 2.83
C ASN A 172 -7.28 -2.48 3.88
N PHE A 173 -8.23 -3.32 3.50
CA PHE A 173 -9.05 -4.08 4.45
C PHE A 173 -8.56 -5.52 4.54
N GLY A 174 -8.59 -6.07 5.74
CA GLY A 174 -8.19 -7.45 6.04
C GLY A 174 -8.98 -8.46 5.22
N ASP A 175 -10.27 -8.19 5.00
CA ASP A 175 -11.07 -8.93 4.02
C ASP A 175 -12.28 -8.14 3.47
N TRP A 176 -13.05 -8.79 2.59
CA TRP A 176 -14.26 -8.20 2.03
C TRP A 176 -15.39 -7.97 3.05
N ALA A 177 -15.52 -8.83 4.05
CA ALA A 177 -16.55 -8.66 5.07
C ALA A 177 -16.24 -7.44 5.94
N GLU A 178 -14.98 -7.26 6.33
CA GLU A 178 -14.51 -6.07 7.07
C GLU A 178 -14.86 -4.77 6.32
N TYR A 179 -14.61 -4.70 5.02
CA TYR A 179 -15.03 -3.53 4.22
C TYR A 179 -16.56 -3.40 4.12
N ARG A 180 -17.25 -4.48 3.74
CA ARG A 180 -18.70 -4.44 3.47
C ARG A 180 -19.50 -4.05 4.72
N ASP A 181 -19.03 -4.48 5.88
CA ASP A 181 -19.70 -4.23 7.17
C ASP A 181 -19.22 -2.90 7.80
N SER A 182 -18.34 -2.15 7.12
CA SER A 182 -17.88 -0.81 7.53
C SER A 182 -18.74 0.30 6.93
N GLU A 183 -18.65 1.50 7.52
CA GLU A 183 -19.32 2.71 7.03
C GLU A 183 -18.85 3.11 5.61
N LEU A 184 -17.71 2.58 5.16
CA LEU A 184 -17.13 2.87 3.85
C LEU A 184 -17.78 2.11 2.70
N ALA A 185 -18.69 1.18 2.98
CA ALA A 185 -19.53 0.54 1.97
C ALA A 185 -20.71 1.43 1.53
N GLU A 186 -21.14 2.36 2.39
CA GLU A 186 -22.30 3.23 2.18
C GLU A 186 -22.01 4.36 1.16
N GLU A 187 -23.06 4.98 0.63
CA GLU A 187 -22.97 6.05 -0.38
C GLU A 187 -22.29 7.32 0.15
N GLU A 188 -22.41 7.60 1.45
CA GLU A 188 -21.82 8.76 2.11
C GLU A 188 -20.29 8.79 1.96
N SER A 189 -19.65 7.62 1.88
CA SER A 189 -18.21 7.48 1.65
C SER A 189 -17.76 7.99 0.27
N MET A 190 -18.70 8.18 -0.66
CA MET A 190 -18.42 8.71 -2.00
C MET A 190 -18.39 10.22 -2.04
N ALA A 191 -18.66 10.92 -0.94
CA ALA A 191 -18.60 12.38 -0.89
C ALA A 191 -17.22 12.91 -1.33
N GLY A 192 -17.18 13.61 -2.47
CA GLY A 192 -15.95 14.16 -3.04
C GLY A 192 -15.13 13.19 -3.92
N PHE A 193 -15.61 11.96 -4.11
CA PHE A 193 -15.04 10.96 -5.01
C PHE A 193 -15.98 10.66 -6.18
N ALA A 194 -15.41 10.30 -7.33
CA ALA A 194 -16.16 10.01 -8.56
C ALA A 194 -16.18 8.52 -8.92
N SER A 195 -15.32 7.70 -8.34
CA SER A 195 -15.28 6.26 -8.59
C SER A 195 -14.68 5.52 -7.40
N ARG A 196 -15.20 4.32 -7.13
CA ARG A 196 -14.72 3.40 -6.10
C ARG A 196 -14.47 2.03 -6.70
N PHE A 197 -13.34 1.42 -6.34
CA PHE A 197 -12.97 0.10 -6.84
C PHE A 197 -12.56 -0.79 -5.69
N ARG A 198 -12.89 -2.07 -5.82
CA ARG A 198 -12.27 -3.15 -5.06
C ARG A 198 -11.22 -3.83 -5.93
N LEU A 199 -10.04 -4.04 -5.35
CA LEU A 199 -9.04 -4.97 -5.85
C LEU A 199 -8.89 -6.15 -4.88
N SER A 200 -8.68 -7.35 -5.43
CA SER A 200 -8.43 -8.59 -4.69
C SER A 200 -7.54 -9.51 -5.53
N CYS A 201 -6.95 -10.53 -4.92
CA CYS A 201 -6.14 -11.54 -5.60
C CYS A 201 -6.57 -12.96 -5.17
N SER A 202 -6.03 -13.99 -5.81
CA SER A 202 -6.39 -15.37 -5.49
C SER A 202 -5.74 -15.88 -4.20
N ASP A 203 -4.61 -15.29 -3.80
CA ASP A 203 -3.81 -15.72 -2.64
C ASP A 203 -4.03 -14.89 -1.37
N CYS A 204 -4.90 -13.87 -1.43
CA CYS A 204 -5.15 -12.92 -0.36
C CYS A 204 -6.64 -12.73 -0.09
N HIS A 205 -7.04 -12.68 1.17
CA HIS A 205 -8.41 -12.36 1.57
C HIS A 205 -8.71 -10.86 1.51
N ASN A 206 -7.66 -10.03 1.54
CA ASN A 206 -7.73 -8.59 1.59
C ASN A 206 -8.67 -7.99 0.52
N ALA A 207 -9.35 -6.93 0.91
CA ALA A 207 -10.09 -6.07 0.01
C ALA A 207 -9.39 -4.71 -0.04
N ILE A 208 -8.69 -4.44 -1.14
CA ILE A 208 -8.11 -3.11 -1.34
C ILE A 208 -9.16 -2.21 -1.98
N ILE A 209 -9.45 -1.08 -1.34
CA ILE A 209 -10.47 -0.15 -1.80
C ILE A 209 -9.81 1.13 -2.28
N ALA A 210 -10.03 1.47 -3.54
CA ALA A 210 -9.50 2.66 -4.16
C ALA A 210 -10.64 3.65 -4.46
N PHE A 211 -10.56 4.84 -3.87
CA PHE A 211 -11.41 5.99 -4.13
C PHE A 211 -10.67 6.98 -5.03
N SER A 212 -11.28 7.35 -6.16
CA SER A 212 -10.71 8.26 -7.15
C SER A 212 -11.57 9.50 -7.29
N ARG A 213 -10.97 10.70 -7.20
CA ARG A 213 -11.69 11.96 -7.45
C ARG A 213 -12.03 12.18 -8.93
N THR A 214 -11.24 11.59 -9.83
CA THR A 214 -11.52 11.62 -11.28
C THR A 214 -12.30 10.37 -11.69
N PRO A 215 -13.35 10.50 -12.53
CA PRO A 215 -14.04 9.34 -13.09
C PRO A 215 -13.07 8.41 -13.84
N THR A 216 -13.13 7.11 -13.55
CA THR A 216 -12.32 6.10 -14.23
C THR A 216 -13.06 4.77 -14.30
N ARG A 217 -12.51 3.81 -15.04
CA ARG A 217 -13.07 2.47 -15.29
C ARG A 217 -11.94 1.45 -15.28
N SER A 218 -12.25 0.23 -14.86
CA SER A 218 -11.27 -0.86 -14.77
C SER A 218 -10.54 -1.19 -16.09
N ILE A 219 -11.08 -0.80 -17.25
CA ILE A 219 -10.41 -0.96 -18.54
C ILE A 219 -9.16 -0.07 -18.67
N GLN A 220 -9.11 1.07 -17.98
CA GLN A 220 -7.93 1.95 -17.99
C GLN A 220 -6.73 1.27 -17.33
N LEU A 221 -6.94 0.59 -16.19
CA LEU A 221 -5.89 -0.20 -15.54
C LEU A 221 -5.28 -1.25 -16.50
N ARG A 222 -6.14 -2.02 -17.18
CA ARG A 222 -5.69 -3.04 -18.15
C ARG A 222 -4.89 -2.44 -19.30
N ARG A 223 -5.31 -1.27 -19.81
CA ARG A 223 -4.62 -0.56 -20.89
C ARG A 223 -3.26 -0.03 -20.44
N GLN A 224 -3.18 0.58 -19.26
CA GLN A 224 -1.91 1.08 -18.72
C GLN A 224 -0.92 -0.06 -18.44
N LEU A 225 -1.39 -1.15 -17.82
CA LEU A 225 -0.57 -2.34 -17.60
C LEU A 225 0.01 -2.91 -18.89
N ALA A 226 -0.78 -2.97 -19.97
CA ALA A 226 -0.29 -3.42 -21.27
C ALA A 226 0.77 -2.51 -21.90
N GLY A 227 0.85 -1.25 -21.47
CA GLY A 227 1.82 -0.26 -21.94
C GLY A 227 3.15 -0.24 -21.17
N ILE A 228 3.25 -0.92 -20.02
CA ILE A 228 4.44 -0.89 -19.14
C ILE A 228 5.32 -2.12 -19.42
N PRO A 229 6.50 -1.97 -20.05
CA PRO A 229 7.35 -3.12 -20.43
C PRO A 229 7.75 -4.01 -19.25
N GLU A 230 8.06 -3.40 -18.10
CA GLU A 230 8.49 -4.06 -16.86
C GLU A 230 7.44 -5.04 -16.34
N LEU A 231 6.16 -4.72 -16.54
CA LEU A 231 5.01 -5.53 -16.10
C LEU A 231 4.54 -6.52 -17.18
N ASN A 232 5.08 -6.46 -18.39
CA ASN A 232 4.69 -7.32 -19.52
C ASN A 232 5.66 -8.46 -19.82
N THR A 233 6.73 -8.60 -19.06
CA THR A 233 7.61 -9.76 -19.17
C THR A 233 6.86 -11.06 -18.81
N ARG A 234 7.36 -12.21 -19.28
CA ARG A 234 6.75 -13.51 -18.97
C ARG A 234 6.69 -13.79 -17.47
N ASP A 235 7.74 -13.43 -16.72
CA ASP A 235 7.76 -13.61 -15.25
C ASP A 235 6.77 -12.65 -14.58
N ALA A 236 6.73 -11.37 -14.99
CA ALA A 236 5.79 -10.39 -14.43
C ALA A 236 4.33 -10.80 -14.66
N ARG A 237 3.96 -11.21 -15.88
CA ARG A 237 2.60 -11.68 -16.19
C ARG A 237 2.21 -12.94 -15.43
N GLY A 238 3.18 -13.79 -15.09
CA GLY A 238 2.96 -14.96 -14.24
C GLY A 238 2.74 -14.63 -12.76
N ARG A 239 3.04 -13.40 -12.33
CA ARG A 239 2.88 -12.90 -10.95
C ARG A 239 1.72 -11.93 -10.81
N LEU A 240 1.37 -11.21 -11.87
CA LEU A 240 0.32 -10.21 -11.85
C LEU A 240 -1.04 -10.89 -11.68
N ASP A 241 -1.42 -11.11 -10.42
CA ASP A 241 -2.68 -11.69 -10.01
C ASP A 241 -3.55 -10.63 -9.36
N TYR A 242 -4.56 -10.16 -10.10
CA TYR A 242 -5.53 -9.21 -9.56
C TYR A 242 -6.90 -9.38 -10.22
N HIS A 243 -7.93 -9.12 -9.43
CA HIS A 243 -9.29 -8.87 -9.84
C HIS A 243 -9.65 -7.45 -9.45
N ILE A 244 -10.24 -6.69 -10.38
CA ILE A 244 -10.73 -5.34 -10.11
C ILE A 244 -12.21 -5.25 -10.45
N ARG A 245 -12.99 -4.70 -9.53
CA ARG A 245 -14.43 -4.44 -9.68
C ARG A 245 -14.72 -2.99 -9.30
N GLN A 246 -15.46 -2.29 -10.15
CA GLN A 246 -16.04 -1.01 -9.77
C GLN A 246 -17.19 -1.28 -8.79
N LEU A 247 -17.19 -0.57 -7.68
CA LEU A 247 -18.28 -0.57 -6.72
C LEU A 247 -19.19 0.61 -7.04
N ASP A 248 -20.50 0.35 -6.97
CA ASP A 248 -21.54 1.37 -7.14
C ASP A 248 -21.57 2.30 -5.92
#